data_AF-A0A820H3U7-F1
#
_entry.id   AF-A0A820H3U7-F1
#
_cell.length_a   1.000
_cell.length_b   1.000
_cell.length_c   1.000
_cell.angle_alpha   90.00
_cell.angle_beta   90.00
_cell.angle_gamma   90.00
#
_symmetry.space_group_name_H-M   'P 1'
#
loop_
_entity.id
_entity.type
_entity.pdbx_description
1 polymer ?
#
loop_
_entity_poly.entity_id
_entity_poly.type
_entity_poly.pdbx_seq_one_letter_code
_entity_poly.pdbx_strand_id
1 'polypeptide(L)'
;STSAHWSIGTCVNLTVRPDGFINTPPVATVISPIDVSVDTLTAITIPVIDADGDYTSCRWAQKTATLDECGDVCQSAPGGVIDGDNCTLTFNSTGTVVGQHYAVALMVEDFYDQSTYTPFSRVPIQFLIHIVGAAVCPLQPQIS
;
A
#
# COMPACT_ATOMS: atom_id res chain seq x y z
N SER A 1 -21.46 7.32 14.67
CA SER A 1 -20.75 7.19 13.39
C SER A 1 -19.73 8.31 13.33
N THR A 2 -18.47 8.03 13.63
CA THR A 2 -17.38 8.99 13.46
C THR A 2 -16.89 8.86 12.02
N SER A 3 -17.14 9.89 11.22
CA SER A 3 -16.60 10.01 9.85
C SER A 3 -15.08 9.89 9.91
N ALA A 4 -14.50 8.88 9.25
CA ALA A 4 -13.06 8.84 9.00
C ALA A 4 -12.77 9.72 7.78
N HIS A 5 -11.99 10.79 7.93
CA HIS A 5 -11.60 11.62 6.80
C HIS A 5 -10.44 10.97 6.05
N TRP A 6 -10.51 10.93 4.72
CA TRP A 6 -9.44 10.46 3.85
C TRP A 6 -8.83 11.65 3.10
N SER A 7 -7.53 11.58 2.84
CA SER A 7 -6.79 12.56 2.03
C SER A 7 -5.91 11.81 1.05
N ILE A 8 -5.82 12.28 -0.19
CA ILE A 8 -4.92 11.75 -1.22
C ILE A 8 -4.03 12.91 -1.66
N GLY A 9 -2.73 12.81 -1.36
CA GLY A 9 -1.72 13.78 -1.77
C GLY A 9 -0.71 13.13 -2.71
N THR A 10 -0.36 13.81 -3.81
CA THR A 10 0.75 13.41 -4.68
C THR A 10 1.78 14.54 -4.73
N CYS A 11 3.05 14.18 -4.78
CA CYS A 11 4.14 15.11 -5.02
C CYS A 11 4.87 14.68 -6.29
N VAL A 12 5.14 15.62 -7.18
CA VAL A 12 5.86 15.37 -8.43
C VAL A 12 6.99 16.39 -8.52
N ASN A 13 8.22 15.91 -8.70
CA ASN A 13 9.37 16.74 -8.98
C ASN A 13 9.50 16.93 -10.50
N LEU A 14 9.45 18.19 -10.94
CA LEU A 14 9.56 18.56 -12.35
C LEU A 14 11.01 18.93 -12.75
N THR A 15 12.01 18.68 -11.90
CA THR A 15 13.42 18.90 -12.26
C THR A 15 13.86 17.93 -13.35
N VAL A 16 14.64 18.45 -14.30
CA VAL A 16 15.26 17.64 -15.36
C VAL A 16 16.28 16.69 -14.75
N ARG A 17 16.15 15.40 -15.07
CA ARG A 17 17.02 14.31 -14.63
C ARG A 17 18.42 14.43 -15.27
N PRO A 18 19.44 13.75 -14.72
CA PRO A 18 20.80 13.76 -15.28
C PRO A 18 20.89 13.29 -16.75
N ASP A 19 19.93 12.48 -17.19
CA ASP A 19 19.80 11.97 -18.57
C ASP A 19 19.12 12.95 -19.55
N GLY A 20 18.66 14.10 -19.06
CA GLY A 20 18.05 15.17 -19.85
C GLY A 20 16.53 15.09 -20.00
N PHE A 21 15.86 14.11 -19.38
CA PHE A 21 14.41 13.97 -19.43
C PHE A 21 13.72 14.42 -18.13
N ILE A 22 12.42 14.68 -18.19
CA ILE A 22 11.58 14.88 -17.00
C ILE A 22 11.15 13.52 -16.50
N ASN A 23 11.12 13.33 -15.18
CA ASN A 23 10.70 12.10 -14.54
C ASN A 23 9.25 11.73 -14.86
N THR A 24 8.99 10.45 -15.13
CA THR A 24 7.66 9.86 -15.27
C THR A 24 7.30 9.14 -13.97
N PRO A 25 6.31 9.61 -13.19
CA PRO A 25 5.95 8.98 -11.92
C PRO A 25 5.53 7.51 -12.09
N PRO A 26 5.75 6.66 -11.07
CA PRO A 26 5.41 5.26 -11.13
C PRO A 26 3.90 5.07 -11.14
N VAL A 27 3.45 4.01 -11.81
CA VAL A 27 2.06 3.57 -11.80
C VAL A 27 1.94 2.40 -10.84
N ALA A 28 1.04 2.51 -9.87
CA ALA A 28 0.74 1.42 -8.96
C ALA A 28 -0.75 1.11 -8.97
N THR A 29 -1.09 -0.17 -8.90
CA THR A 29 -2.48 -0.63 -8.99
C THR A 29 -2.83 -1.54 -7.81
N VAL A 30 -4.06 -1.40 -7.31
CA VAL A 30 -4.56 -2.24 -6.21
C VAL A 30 -6.06 -2.47 -6.40
N ILE A 31 -6.52 -3.64 -5.96
CA ILE A 31 -7.94 -3.96 -5.88
C ILE A 31 -8.44 -3.65 -4.46
N SER A 32 -9.70 -3.24 -4.33
CA SER A 32 -10.31 -2.92 -3.04
C SER A 32 -11.79 -3.34 -3.02
N PRO A 33 -12.29 -3.94 -1.90
CA PRO A 33 -11.52 -4.42 -0.76
C PRO A 33 -10.72 -5.71 -1.08
N ILE A 34 -9.71 -6.00 -0.26
CA ILE A 34 -8.98 -7.26 -0.25
C ILE A 34 -9.50 -8.11 0.92
N ASP A 35 -10.06 -9.27 0.61
CA ASP A 35 -10.51 -10.20 1.63
C ASP A 35 -9.32 -10.93 2.27
N VAL A 36 -9.26 -10.88 3.61
CA VAL A 36 -8.25 -11.57 4.42
C VAL A 36 -8.94 -12.44 5.44
N SER A 37 -8.60 -13.74 5.47
CA SER A 37 -9.08 -14.66 6.49
C SER A 37 -8.63 -14.20 7.88
N VAL A 38 -9.54 -14.28 8.86
CA VAL A 38 -9.21 -14.06 10.28
C VAL A 38 -8.10 -15.02 10.75
N ASP A 39 -7.30 -14.59 11.72
CA ASP A 39 -6.21 -15.37 12.34
C ASP A 39 -5.17 -15.91 11.35
N THR A 40 -4.86 -15.13 10.32
CA THR A 40 -3.93 -15.47 9.24
C THR A 40 -2.91 -14.37 9.03
N LEU A 41 -1.70 -14.75 8.60
CA LEU A 41 -0.71 -13.81 8.07
C LEU A 41 -0.83 -13.76 6.55
N THR A 42 -1.18 -12.62 5.99
CA THR A 42 -1.38 -12.45 4.55
C THR A 42 -0.40 -11.43 3.97
N ALA A 43 0.28 -11.81 2.89
CA ALA A 43 1.13 -10.91 2.11
C ALA A 43 0.32 -10.32 0.95
N ILE A 44 0.24 -9.00 0.89
CA ILE A 44 -0.44 -8.23 -0.15
C ILE A 44 0.64 -7.48 -0.94
N THR A 45 0.99 -8.02 -2.11
CA THR A 45 1.97 -7.39 -3.00
C THR A 45 1.27 -6.38 -3.90
N ILE A 46 1.81 -5.16 -3.91
CA ILE A 46 1.30 -4.07 -4.73
C ILE A 46 2.12 -4.03 -6.02
N PRO A 47 1.51 -4.29 -7.19
CA PRO A 47 2.22 -4.14 -8.45
C PRO A 47 2.53 -2.66 -8.71
N VAL A 48 3.82 -2.38 -8.85
CA VAL A 48 4.37 -1.06 -9.21
C VAL A 48 5.12 -1.21 -10.53
N ILE A 49 4.87 -0.27 -11.44
CA ILE A 49 5.54 -0.19 -12.74
C ILE A 49 6.11 1.22 -12.86
N ASP A 50 7.41 1.30 -13.10
CA ASP A 50 8.09 2.54 -13.44
C ASP A 50 8.48 2.53 -14.92
N ALA A 51 8.21 3.63 -15.63
CA ALA A 51 8.47 3.72 -17.07
C ALA A 51 9.93 4.06 -17.40
N ASP A 52 10.63 4.67 -16.45
CA ASP A 52 11.99 5.17 -16.60
C ASP A 52 13.05 4.17 -16.09
N GLY A 53 12.62 3.09 -15.44
CA GLY A 53 13.48 2.06 -14.85
C GLY A 53 14.06 2.46 -13.50
N ASP A 54 13.46 3.46 -12.86
CA ASP A 54 13.86 3.98 -11.55
C ASP A 54 13.62 2.96 -10.44
N TYR A 55 14.36 3.11 -9.35
CA TYR A 55 14.14 2.32 -8.14
C TYR A 55 12.86 2.77 -7.44
N THR A 56 11.93 1.86 -7.20
CA THR A 56 10.68 2.16 -6.51
C THR A 56 10.68 1.62 -5.09
N SER A 57 10.19 2.39 -4.13
CA SER A 57 9.99 1.97 -2.74
C SER A 57 8.61 2.35 -2.22
N CYS A 58 8.04 1.51 -1.37
CA CYS A 58 6.76 1.74 -0.72
C CYS A 58 6.89 2.03 0.77
N ARG A 59 6.06 2.93 1.28
CA ARG A 59 5.96 3.21 2.72
C ARG A 59 4.53 3.53 3.13
N TRP A 60 4.28 3.52 4.44
CA TRP A 60 3.06 4.10 4.98
C TRP A 60 2.95 5.57 4.63
N ALA A 61 1.74 6.00 4.26
CA ALA A 61 1.39 7.40 4.13
C ALA A 61 1.50 8.09 5.50
N GLN A 62 1.99 9.32 5.50
CA GLN A 62 2.28 10.07 6.72
C GLN A 62 1.49 11.37 6.78
N LYS A 63 1.25 11.81 8.02
CA LYS A 63 0.70 13.12 8.31
C LYS A 63 1.65 13.87 9.22
N THR A 64 2.13 15.01 8.73
CA THR A 64 3.00 15.95 9.46
C THR A 64 2.33 17.32 9.49
N ALA A 65 2.99 18.33 10.08
CA ALA A 65 2.46 19.68 10.13
C ALA A 65 2.29 20.34 8.75
N THR A 66 3.00 19.87 7.72
CA THR A 66 3.03 20.47 6.38
C THR A 66 2.61 19.52 5.26
N LEU A 67 2.28 18.27 5.60
CA LEU A 67 1.97 17.21 4.64
C LEU A 67 0.87 16.31 5.20
N ASP A 68 -0.17 16.06 4.41
CA ASP A 68 -1.26 15.16 4.79
C ASP A 68 -1.56 14.15 3.66
N GLU A 69 -0.89 12.99 3.71
CA GLU A 69 -1.03 11.91 2.72
C GLU A 69 -2.11 10.88 3.07
N CYS A 70 -2.67 10.94 4.29
CA CYS A 70 -3.54 9.87 4.82
C CYS A 70 -4.78 10.36 5.58
N GLY A 71 -4.96 11.66 5.81
CA GLY A 71 -6.12 12.18 6.54
C GLY A 71 -6.17 11.62 7.96
N ASP A 72 -7.21 10.87 8.27
CA ASP A 72 -7.39 10.18 9.56
C ASP A 72 -7.03 8.68 9.47
N VAL A 73 -6.67 8.16 8.29
CA VAL A 73 -6.40 6.73 8.06
C VAL A 73 -4.91 6.36 8.11
N CYS A 74 -4.08 7.23 8.68
CA CYS A 74 -2.65 7.00 8.84
C CYS A 74 -2.40 5.76 9.72
N GLN A 75 -1.72 4.76 9.18
CA GLN A 75 -1.41 3.49 9.88
C GLN A 75 -2.65 2.83 10.52
N SER A 76 -3.82 2.93 9.87
CA SER A 76 -5.09 2.39 10.37
C SER A 76 -5.25 0.87 10.21
N ALA A 77 -4.15 0.16 10.00
CA ALA A 77 -4.04 -1.29 9.93
C ALA A 77 -2.90 -1.77 10.85
N PRO A 78 -3.12 -1.88 12.17
CA PRO A 78 -2.05 -2.09 13.17
C PRO A 78 -1.32 -3.44 13.06
N GLY A 79 -1.91 -4.43 12.38
CA GLY A 79 -1.25 -5.70 12.06
C GLY A 79 -0.37 -5.65 10.80
N GLY A 80 -0.26 -4.49 10.15
CA GLY A 80 0.42 -4.30 8.87
C GLY A 80 1.89 -3.90 8.99
N VAL A 81 2.77 -4.63 8.31
CA VAL A 81 4.19 -4.32 8.14
C VAL A 81 4.50 -4.23 6.65
N ILE A 82 5.07 -3.10 6.22
CA ILE A 82 5.42 -2.86 4.81
C ILE A 82 6.89 -3.24 4.58
N ASP A 83 7.12 -4.11 3.61
CA ASP A 83 8.41 -4.26 2.94
C ASP A 83 8.46 -3.22 1.81
N GLY A 84 9.28 -2.19 1.99
CA GLY A 84 9.35 -1.08 1.05
C GLY A 84 9.99 -1.45 -0.27
N ASP A 85 10.95 -2.38 -0.27
CA ASP A 85 11.71 -2.72 -1.47
C ASP A 85 10.89 -3.60 -2.41
N ASN A 86 10.05 -4.49 -1.85
CA ASN A 86 9.16 -5.36 -2.61
C ASN A 86 7.71 -4.86 -2.68
N CYS A 87 7.43 -3.65 -2.16
CA CYS A 87 6.08 -3.08 -2.08
C CYS A 87 5.03 -4.09 -1.57
N THR A 88 5.39 -4.82 -0.52
CA THR A 88 4.57 -5.92 0.01
C THR A 88 4.14 -5.63 1.43
N LEU A 89 2.83 -5.48 1.62
CA LEU A 89 2.21 -5.32 2.93
C LEU A 89 1.93 -6.71 3.51
N THR A 90 2.64 -7.07 4.59
CA THR A 90 2.30 -8.22 5.40
C THR A 90 1.31 -7.81 6.48
N PHE A 91 0.10 -8.37 6.46
CA PHE A 91 -0.95 -8.07 7.43
C PHE A 91 -1.25 -9.29 8.30
N ASN A 92 -1.12 -9.12 9.62
CA ASN A 92 -1.49 -10.12 10.62
C ASN A 92 -2.93 -9.86 11.11
N SER A 93 -3.86 -10.75 10.76
CA SER A 93 -5.27 -10.65 11.16
C SER A 93 -5.60 -11.38 12.47
N THR A 94 -4.60 -11.81 13.25
CA THR A 94 -4.81 -12.47 14.53
C THR A 94 -5.55 -11.58 15.52
N GLY A 95 -6.67 -12.08 16.06
CA GLY A 95 -7.50 -11.34 17.01
C GLY A 95 -8.36 -10.23 16.40
N THR A 96 -8.44 -10.16 15.07
CA THR A 96 -9.38 -9.27 14.37
C THR A 96 -10.79 -9.88 14.34
N VAL A 97 -11.79 -9.07 14.01
CA VAL A 97 -13.20 -9.49 14.02
C VAL A 97 -13.71 -9.62 12.59
N VAL A 98 -14.34 -10.76 12.27
CA VAL A 98 -14.96 -11.01 10.96
C VAL A 98 -15.99 -9.91 10.64
N GLY A 99 -15.95 -9.40 9.41
CA GLY A 99 -16.76 -8.28 8.92
C GLY A 99 -16.15 -6.89 9.18
N GLN A 100 -15.03 -6.81 9.91
CA GLN A 100 -14.32 -5.54 10.07
C GLN A 100 -13.49 -5.17 8.86
N HIS A 101 -13.27 -3.86 8.72
CA HIS A 101 -12.50 -3.26 7.67
C HIS A 101 -11.32 -2.49 8.25
N TYR A 102 -10.16 -2.60 7.61
CA TYR A 102 -8.97 -1.81 7.91
C TYR A 102 -8.61 -0.97 6.70
N ALA A 103 -8.49 0.33 6.90
CA ALA A 103 -8.04 1.24 5.84
C ALA A 103 -6.51 1.22 5.76
N VAL A 104 -6.00 1.09 4.54
CA VAL A 104 -4.58 1.12 4.23
C VAL A 104 -4.31 2.33 3.33
N ALA A 105 -3.37 3.17 3.74
CA ALA A 105 -2.86 4.28 2.94
C ALA A 105 -1.33 4.19 2.85
N LEU A 106 -0.83 4.03 1.62
CA LEU A 106 0.59 3.89 1.30
C LEU A 106 1.01 4.94 0.28
N MET A 107 2.31 5.19 0.22
CA MET A 107 2.96 5.99 -0.81
C MET A 107 3.96 5.11 -1.56
N VAL A 108 3.91 5.19 -2.88
CA VAL A 108 4.96 4.67 -3.77
C VAL A 108 5.85 5.83 -4.16
N GLU A 109 7.15 5.65 -3.96
CA GLU A 109 8.16 6.64 -4.23
C GLU A 109 9.13 6.09 -5.28
N ASP A 110 9.51 6.91 -6.26
CA ASP A 110 10.55 6.59 -7.24
C ASP A 110 11.85 7.31 -6.89
N PHE A 111 12.97 6.69 -7.23
CA PHE A 111 14.32 7.20 -6.97
C PHE A 111 15.20 6.85 -8.14
N TYR A 112 16.10 7.75 -8.51
CA TYR A 112 17.08 7.50 -9.57
C TYR A 112 17.87 6.20 -9.37
N ASP A 113 18.24 5.90 -8.12
CA ASP A 113 18.88 4.66 -7.71
C ASP A 113 18.63 4.38 -6.21
N GLN A 114 19.06 3.19 -5.75
CA GLN A 114 18.95 2.77 -4.34
C GLN A 114 19.78 3.60 -3.36
N SER A 115 20.72 4.43 -3.84
CA SER A 115 21.57 5.28 -2.99
C SER A 115 20.99 6.69 -2.80
N THR A 116 19.96 7.02 -3.57
CA THR A 116 19.31 8.33 -3.56
C THR A 116 18.22 8.36 -2.49
N TYR A 117 18.29 9.32 -1.57
CA TYR A 117 17.32 9.45 -0.46
C TYR A 117 16.17 10.43 -0.74
N THR A 118 16.23 11.15 -1.86
CA THR A 118 15.19 12.12 -2.25
C THR A 118 14.39 11.53 -3.40
N PRO A 119 13.08 11.26 -3.21
CA PRO A 119 12.27 10.71 -4.28
C PRO A 119 11.96 11.76 -5.34
N PHE A 120 11.82 11.34 -6.61
CA PHE A 120 11.37 12.25 -7.66
C PHE A 120 9.86 12.47 -7.60
N SER A 121 9.11 11.44 -7.24
CA SER A 121 7.66 11.43 -7.24
C SER A 121 7.15 10.61 -6.08
N ARG A 122 5.94 10.94 -5.64
CA ARG A 122 5.19 10.21 -4.62
C ARG A 122 3.76 10.01 -5.11
N VAL A 123 3.39 8.75 -5.29
CA VAL A 123 2.07 8.35 -5.78
C VAL A 123 1.30 7.65 -4.65
N PRO A 124 0.14 8.16 -4.25
CA PRO A 124 -0.65 7.59 -3.18
C PRO A 124 -1.43 6.34 -3.62
N ILE A 125 -1.53 5.35 -2.73
CA ILE A 125 -2.38 4.17 -2.88
C ILE A 125 -3.24 4.02 -1.63
N GLN A 126 -4.54 3.80 -1.85
CA GLN A 126 -5.48 3.55 -0.77
C GLN A 126 -6.39 2.38 -1.10
N PHE A 127 -6.58 1.48 -0.15
CA PHE A 127 -7.48 0.34 -0.27
C PHE A 127 -7.98 -0.11 1.10
N LEU A 128 -8.99 -0.97 1.10
CA LEU A 128 -9.54 -1.57 2.31
C LEU A 128 -9.14 -3.04 2.39
N ILE A 129 -8.79 -3.50 3.60
CA ILE A 129 -8.74 -4.92 3.95
C ILE A 129 -10.06 -5.27 4.63
N HIS A 130 -10.74 -6.32 4.18
CA HIS A 130 -11.96 -6.84 4.78
C HIS A 130 -11.69 -8.20 5.41
N ILE A 131 -12.05 -8.37 6.69
CA ILE A 131 -11.81 -9.62 7.41
C ILE A 131 -12.94 -10.60 7.14
N VAL A 132 -12.60 -11.73 6.53
CA VAL A 132 -13.53 -12.84 6.27
C VAL A 132 -13.30 -13.98 7.25
N GLY A 133 -14.33 -14.82 7.44
CA GLY A 133 -14.19 -16.03 8.24
C GLY A 133 -13.11 -16.95 7.65
N ALA A 134 -12.47 -17.74 8.51
CA ALA A 134 -11.47 -18.71 8.06
C ALA A 134 -12.08 -19.62 6.98
N ALA A 135 -11.38 -19.78 5.86
CA ALA A 135 -11.78 -20.69 4.80
C ALA A 135 -11.76 -22.12 5.36
N VAL A 136 -12.95 -22.64 5.68
CA VAL A 136 -13.14 -24.07 5.92
C VAL A 136 -13.15 -24.71 4.54
N CYS A 137 -12.09 -25.40 4.16
CA CYS A 137 -12.14 -26.28 3.00
C CYS A 137 -13.02 -27.49 3.40
N PRO A 138 -14.27 -27.62 2.92
CA PRO A 138 -14.95 -28.90 3.08
C PRO A 138 -14.12 -29.92 2.31
N LEU A 139 -13.84 -31.06 2.96
CA LEU A 139 -13.04 -32.15 2.40
C LEU A 139 -13.34 -32.34 0.91
N GLN A 140 -12.26 -32.40 0.13
CA GLN A 140 -12.21 -32.68 -1.30
C GLN A 140 -13.36 -33.63 -1.72
N PRO A 141 -14.14 -33.33 -2.77
CA PRO A 141 -15.23 -34.22 -3.19
C PRO A 141 -14.64 -35.61 -3.43
N GLN A 142 -15.02 -36.56 -2.57
CA GLN A 142 -14.71 -37.97 -2.76
C GLN A 142 -15.53 -38.43 -3.96
N ILE A 143 -14.86 -38.64 -5.09
CA ILE A 143 -15.47 -39.27 -6.25
C ILE A 143 -15.57 -40.76 -5.90
N SER A 144 -16.77 -41.22 -5.54
CA SER A 144 -17.10 -42.64 -5.38
C SER A 144 -17.40 -43.31 -6.71
#